data_AF-A0A8S2UEX9-F1
#
_entry.id   AF-A0A8S2UEX9-F1
#
_cell.length_a   1.000
_cell.length_b   1.000
_cell.length_c   1.000
_cell.angle_alpha   90.00
_cell.angle_beta   90.00
_cell.angle_gamma   90.00
#
_symmetry.space_group_name_H-M   'P 1'
#
loop_
_entity.id
_entity.type
_entity.pdbx_description
1 polymer ?
#
loop_
_entity_poly.entity_id
_entity_poly.type
_entity_poly.pdbx_seq_one_letter_code
_entity_poly.pdbx_strand_id
1 'polypeptide(L)'
;MRNFFLSTKKGTFHSCSDELITNELNCKGEYLSEKNGRIQKYDRKWEYTSKFNFDNLPQALLTLFTVATLEGWSKIYHTAIATNHLFYNYRSVVVIYFVTYIVITAFFTVNIFVGFVIVTFQNESEQEYENCGLNKNQRHCIEFALKARPVKLYKPTNLIQLKIWSFVTLRAFEYTICILVMLNTIVLVVRHYKEPIAFAFTLNILNFIFIVLFTLELVLRLVSLRLRSKNDGITVNLFLLFYILRVVKLLRINERIYTMLWTFIKSLRSKKPFRQKTIRHSEMSCDVSPRLCTVENLTIAETSDDFSPQRIVF
;
A
#
# COMPACT_ATOMS: atom_id res chain seq x y z
N MET A 1 31.85 -21.26 20.48
CA MET A 1 31.28 -20.17 21.31
C MET A 1 32.34 -19.23 21.91
N ARG A 2 33.46 -19.71 22.47
CA ARG A 2 34.49 -18.84 23.10
C ARG A 2 35.09 -17.76 22.17
N ASN A 3 35.26 -18.07 20.88
CA ASN A 3 35.81 -17.16 19.87
C ASN A 3 34.79 -16.16 19.31
N PHE A 4 33.50 -16.40 19.52
CA PHE A 4 32.43 -15.50 19.06
C PHE A 4 32.30 -14.29 20.01
N PHE A 5 32.37 -14.54 21.32
CA PHE A 5 32.46 -13.49 22.34
C PHE A 5 33.74 -12.65 22.24
N LEU A 6 34.77 -13.10 21.51
CA LEU A 6 35.96 -12.29 21.25
C LEU A 6 35.69 -11.15 20.25
N SER A 7 34.67 -11.25 19.39
CA SER A 7 34.30 -10.20 18.42
C SER A 7 33.49 -9.05 19.03
N THR A 8 32.66 -9.38 20.02
CA THR A 8 31.81 -8.48 20.80
C THR A 8 32.44 -8.10 22.13
N LYS A 9 33.74 -8.36 22.29
CA LYS A 9 34.52 -7.88 23.43
C LYS A 9 34.88 -6.42 23.23
N LYS A 10 34.99 -5.73 24.36
CA LYS A 10 35.54 -4.39 24.45
C LYS A 10 36.87 -4.28 23.71
N GLY A 11 37.01 -3.26 22.87
CA GLY A 11 38.23 -2.89 22.17
C GLY A 11 38.44 -3.55 20.81
N THR A 12 37.44 -4.22 20.22
CA THR A 12 37.60 -4.92 18.93
C THR A 12 37.29 -4.06 17.71
N PHE A 13 36.53 -2.96 17.84
CA PHE A 13 36.12 -2.08 16.72
C PHE A 13 37.14 -0.97 16.43
N HIS A 14 38.42 -1.26 16.68
CA HIS A 14 39.53 -0.37 16.39
C HIS A 14 40.36 -0.95 15.25
N SER A 15 40.83 -0.08 14.36
CA SER A 15 41.76 -0.46 13.30
C SER A 15 42.79 0.64 13.11
N CYS A 16 43.98 0.27 12.63
CA CYS A 16 44.93 1.26 12.16
C CYS A 16 44.39 1.94 10.90
N SER A 17 44.74 3.19 10.67
CA SER A 17 44.46 3.90 9.41
C SER A 17 45.17 3.28 8.20
N ASP A 18 46.22 2.50 8.44
CA ASP A 18 46.95 1.69 7.45
C ASP A 18 46.42 0.25 7.47
N GLU A 19 45.79 -0.19 6.37
CA GLU A 19 45.15 -1.51 6.25
C GLU A 19 46.12 -2.69 6.41
N LEU A 20 47.42 -2.46 6.22
CA LEU A 20 48.45 -3.49 6.32
C LEU A 20 48.82 -3.82 7.77
N ILE A 21 48.43 -2.97 8.72
CA ILE A 21 48.80 -3.10 10.12
C ILE A 21 47.59 -3.50 10.97
N THR A 22 47.66 -4.69 11.53
CA THR A 22 46.58 -5.27 12.34
C THR A 22 46.74 -5.03 13.85
N ASN A 23 47.94 -4.66 14.31
CA ASN A 23 48.26 -4.52 15.73
C ASN A 23 48.46 -3.05 16.12
N GLU A 24 47.87 -2.63 17.25
CA GLU A 24 48.01 -1.28 17.80
C GLU A 24 49.47 -0.87 18.03
N LEU A 25 50.28 -1.78 18.57
CA LEU A 25 51.71 -1.54 18.84
C LEU A 25 52.51 -1.15 17.59
N ASN A 26 52.11 -1.69 16.44
CA ASN A 26 52.78 -1.47 15.15
C ASN A 26 52.19 -0.29 14.37
N CYS A 27 51.05 0.27 14.81
CA CYS A 27 50.38 1.40 14.16
C CYS A 27 51.07 2.73 14.51
N LYS A 28 52.34 2.87 14.09
CA LYS A 28 53.17 4.06 14.34
C LYS A 28 53.93 4.48 13.08
N GLY A 29 54.21 5.78 12.95
CA GLY A 29 54.89 6.37 11.80
C GLY A 29 53.94 6.77 10.67
N GLU A 30 54.48 6.98 9.47
CA GLU A 30 53.74 7.43 8.29
C GLU A 30 53.48 6.27 7.32
N TYR A 31 52.39 6.35 6.56
CA TYR A 31 52.11 5.46 5.44
C TYR A 31 51.76 6.25 4.18
N LEU A 32 51.99 5.63 3.03
CA LEU A 32 51.68 6.20 1.72
C LEU A 32 50.31 5.66 1.28
N SER A 33 49.35 6.55 1.03
CA SER A 33 48.05 6.20 0.47
C SER A 33 47.82 7.00 -0.80
N GLU A 34 47.38 6.31 -1.85
CA GLU A 34 47.00 6.95 -3.10
C GLU A 34 45.55 7.43 -3.02
N LYS A 35 45.35 8.75 -3.12
CA LYS A 35 44.02 9.36 -3.25
C LYS A 35 43.99 10.25 -4.49
N ASN A 36 43.02 10.02 -5.37
CA ASN A 36 42.81 10.79 -6.60
C ASN A 36 44.05 10.82 -7.52
N GLY A 37 44.77 9.69 -7.64
CA GLY A 37 45.96 9.56 -8.50
C GLY A 37 47.21 10.29 -8.00
N ARG A 38 47.24 10.71 -6.73
CA ARG A 38 48.43 11.28 -6.07
C ARG A 38 48.76 10.49 -4.82
N ILE A 39 50.05 10.16 -4.68
CA ILE A 39 50.59 9.54 -3.47
C ILE A 39 50.73 10.64 -2.42
N GLN A 40 50.00 10.51 -1.31
CA GLN A 40 50.10 11.41 -0.17
C GLN A 40 50.58 10.63 1.06
N LYS A 41 51.37 11.30 1.89
CA LYS A 41 51.80 10.78 3.19
C LYS A 41 50.75 11.09 4.24
N TYR A 42 50.41 10.10 5.04
CA TYR A 42 49.48 10.23 6.15
C TYR A 42 50.09 9.61 7.41
N ASP A 43 49.84 10.22 8.57
CA ASP A 43 50.21 9.64 9.85
C ASP A 43 49.33 8.44 10.17
N ARG A 44 49.94 7.36 10.67
CA ARG A 44 49.21 6.21 11.20
C ARG A 44 48.54 6.57 12.50
N LYS A 45 47.24 6.35 12.58
CA LYS A 45 46.44 6.55 13.80
C LYS A 45 45.62 5.31 14.10
N TRP A 46 45.56 4.95 15.38
CA TRP A 46 44.69 3.90 15.88
C TRP A 46 43.34 4.53 16.21
N GLU A 47 42.36 4.35 15.34
CA GLU A 47 41.07 5.01 15.44
C GLU A 47 39.93 4.00 15.48
N TYR A 48 38.77 4.45 15.98
CA TYR A 48 37.54 3.69 15.89
C TYR A 48 37.13 3.54 14.43
N THR A 49 37.02 2.29 13.96
CA THR A 49 36.55 2.01 12.59
C THR A 49 35.08 2.37 12.41
N SER A 50 34.32 2.40 13.51
CA SER A 50 32.90 2.72 13.54
C SER A 50 32.56 3.53 14.78
N LYS A 51 31.64 4.50 14.63
CA LYS A 51 31.03 5.22 15.77
C LYS A 51 30.25 4.28 16.69
N PHE A 52 29.78 3.15 16.16
CA PHE A 52 29.06 2.11 16.87
C PHE A 52 30.03 0.98 17.25
N ASN A 53 30.09 0.64 18.54
CA ASN A 53 30.98 -0.35 19.10
C ASN A 53 30.33 -1.08 20.30
N PHE A 54 31.02 -2.09 20.83
CA PHE A 54 30.56 -2.92 21.94
C PHE A 54 31.41 -2.74 23.21
N ASP A 55 32.03 -1.57 23.39
CA ASP A 55 32.99 -1.35 24.47
C ASP A 55 32.35 -1.16 25.85
N ASN A 56 31.20 -0.48 25.87
CA ASN A 56 30.43 -0.17 27.06
C ASN A 56 28.97 -0.55 26.84
N LEU A 57 28.26 -0.89 27.91
CA LEU A 57 26.86 -1.31 27.84
C LEU A 57 25.95 -0.31 27.10
N PRO A 58 25.99 1.02 27.36
CA PRO A 58 25.15 1.97 26.64
C PRO A 58 25.45 2.04 25.13
N GLN A 59 26.74 1.95 24.77
CA GLN A 59 27.18 1.98 23.37
C GLN A 59 26.82 0.69 22.64
N ALA A 60 26.89 -0.45 23.32
CA ALA A 60 26.43 -1.74 22.82
C ALA A 60 24.91 -1.74 22.60
N LEU A 61 24.12 -1.19 23.53
CA LEU A 61 22.67 -1.04 23.38
C LEU A 61 22.32 -0.13 22.21
N LEU A 62 23.01 1.00 22.05
CA LEU A 62 22.84 1.89 20.91
C LEU A 62 23.17 1.20 19.58
N THR A 63 24.28 0.45 19.55
CA THR A 63 24.71 -0.31 18.37
C THR A 63 23.68 -1.37 17.98
N LEU A 64 23.18 -2.15 18.95
CA LEU A 64 22.12 -3.12 18.75
C LEU A 64 20.80 -2.46 18.32
N PHE A 65 20.47 -1.30 18.88
CA PHE A 65 19.30 -0.52 18.45
C PHE A 65 19.41 -0.09 16.98
N THR A 66 20.54 0.44 16.52
CA THR A 66 20.75 0.74 15.09
C THR A 66 20.68 -0.49 14.19
N VAL A 67 21.12 -1.65 14.69
CA VAL A 67 20.97 -2.91 13.95
C VAL A 67 19.51 -3.33 13.89
N ALA A 68 18.75 -3.17 14.98
CA ALA A 68 17.33 -3.46 15.04
C ALA A 68 16.47 -2.56 14.14
N THR A 69 16.88 -1.29 13.93
CA THR A 69 16.19 -0.38 12.99
C THR A 69 16.55 -0.64 11.53
N LEU A 70 17.50 -1.55 11.25
CA LEU A 70 18.03 -1.83 9.90
C LEU A 70 18.68 -0.61 9.24
N GLU A 71 19.15 0.37 10.01
CA GLU A 71 19.85 1.55 9.50
C GLU A 71 21.36 1.41 9.74
N GLY A 72 22.15 1.37 8.66
CA GLY A 72 23.61 1.29 8.76
C GLY A 72 24.16 -0.03 9.33
N TRP A 73 23.31 -1.02 9.61
CA TRP A 73 23.67 -2.34 10.15
C TRP A 73 24.75 -3.06 9.33
N SER A 74 24.70 -2.93 8.00
CA SER A 74 25.68 -3.54 7.09
C SER A 74 27.10 -3.05 7.40
N LYS A 75 27.30 -1.76 7.68
CA LYS A 75 28.62 -1.21 8.04
C LYS A 75 29.12 -1.78 9.37
N ILE A 76 28.24 -1.91 10.36
CA ILE A 76 28.55 -2.44 11.69
C ILE A 76 28.96 -3.91 11.58
N TYR A 77 28.20 -4.71 10.84
CA TYR A 77 28.50 -6.12 10.61
C TYR A 77 29.79 -6.33 9.78
N HIS A 78 30.00 -5.56 8.70
CA HIS A 78 31.24 -5.65 7.92
C HIS A 78 32.47 -5.27 8.76
N THR A 79 32.34 -4.26 9.61
CA THR A 79 33.38 -3.90 10.58
C THR A 79 33.62 -5.07 11.54
N ALA A 80 32.57 -5.69 12.09
CA ALA A 80 32.68 -6.85 12.98
C ALA A 80 33.35 -8.08 12.35
N ILE A 81 33.24 -8.27 11.04
CA ILE A 81 33.96 -9.32 10.30
C ILE A 81 35.43 -8.95 10.11
N ALA A 82 35.69 -7.68 9.78
CA ALA A 82 37.03 -7.19 9.45
C ALA A 82 37.98 -7.24 10.64
N THR A 83 37.48 -7.15 11.86
CA THR A 83 38.31 -7.07 13.08
C THR A 83 39.06 -8.37 13.43
N ASN A 84 38.81 -9.49 12.73
CA ASN A 84 39.52 -10.73 12.98
C ASN A 84 39.82 -11.51 11.69
N HIS A 85 41.01 -11.29 11.14
CA HIS A 85 41.45 -11.93 9.88
C HIS A 85 42.02 -13.35 10.06
N LEU A 86 42.30 -13.78 11.30
CA LEU A 86 43.07 -14.99 11.58
C LEU A 86 42.30 -16.32 11.40
N PHE A 87 40.99 -16.31 11.18
CA PHE A 87 40.20 -17.55 11.13
C PHE A 87 39.14 -17.54 10.01
N TYR A 88 39.27 -18.46 9.04
CA TYR A 88 38.34 -18.61 7.92
C TYR A 88 36.88 -18.86 8.34
N ASN A 89 36.65 -19.65 9.39
CA ASN A 89 35.31 -19.99 9.90
C ASN A 89 34.68 -18.91 10.79
N TYR A 90 35.44 -17.89 11.20
CA TYR A 90 34.97 -16.85 12.11
C TYR A 90 33.95 -15.92 11.44
N ARG A 91 34.16 -15.61 10.15
CA ARG A 91 33.28 -14.72 9.38
C ARG A 91 31.85 -15.23 9.37
N SER A 92 31.67 -16.52 9.08
CA SER A 92 30.35 -17.19 9.02
C SER A 92 29.57 -17.11 10.33
N VAL A 93 30.24 -17.26 11.47
CA VAL A 93 29.59 -17.23 12.80
C VAL A 93 29.09 -15.82 13.14
N VAL A 94 29.85 -14.78 12.79
CA VAL A 94 29.42 -13.38 12.98
C VAL A 94 28.18 -13.07 12.14
N VAL A 95 28.12 -13.56 10.90
CA VAL A 95 26.93 -13.40 10.03
C VAL A 95 25.69 -14.01 10.67
N ILE A 96 25.81 -15.26 11.10
CA ILE A 96 24.70 -16.02 11.68
C ILE A 96 24.16 -15.29 12.90
N TYR A 97 25.02 -14.70 13.73
CA TYR A 97 24.58 -13.92 14.88
C TYR A 97 23.74 -12.70 14.49
N PHE A 98 24.26 -11.84 13.60
CA PHE A 98 23.55 -10.61 13.21
C PHE A 98 22.24 -10.92 12.48
N VAL A 99 22.22 -11.95 11.62
CA VAL A 99 21.01 -12.40 10.92
C VAL A 99 19.97 -12.93 11.91
N THR A 100 20.37 -13.83 12.82
CA THR A 100 19.44 -14.37 13.83
C THR A 100 18.92 -13.27 14.76
N TYR A 101 19.77 -12.33 15.18
CA TYR A 101 19.35 -11.16 15.97
C TYR A 101 18.31 -10.32 15.23
N ILE A 102 18.57 -9.95 13.97
CA ILE A 102 17.65 -9.17 13.15
C ILE A 102 16.30 -9.89 13.01
N VAL A 103 16.30 -11.19 12.72
CA VAL A 103 15.05 -11.97 12.56
C VAL A 103 14.24 -12.00 13.85
N ILE A 104 14.89 -12.30 14.97
CA ILE A 104 14.23 -12.38 16.28
C ILE A 104 13.68 -11.01 16.67
N THR A 105 14.49 -9.95 16.62
CA THR A 105 14.08 -8.61 17.01
C THR A 105 12.98 -8.08 16.10
N ALA A 106 13.06 -8.27 14.78
CA ALA A 106 12.00 -7.84 13.86
C ALA A 106 10.67 -8.55 14.16
N PHE A 107 10.70 -9.85 14.43
CA PHE A 107 9.50 -10.61 14.80
C PHE A 107 8.84 -10.04 16.07
N PHE A 108 9.62 -9.81 17.13
CA PHE A 108 9.08 -9.24 18.36
C PHE A 108 8.60 -7.80 18.20
N THR A 109 9.36 -6.93 17.52
CA THR A 109 8.99 -5.52 17.32
C THR A 109 7.69 -5.40 16.54
N VAL A 110 7.51 -6.16 15.45
CA VAL A 110 6.27 -6.14 14.68
C VAL A 110 5.10 -6.65 15.51
N ASN A 111 5.27 -7.74 16.25
CA ASN A 111 4.20 -8.32 17.05
C ASN A 111 3.76 -7.41 18.20
N ILE A 112 4.70 -6.78 18.91
CA ILE A 112 4.39 -5.82 19.99
C ILE A 112 3.67 -4.60 19.41
N PHE A 113 4.16 -4.06 18.29
CA PHE A 113 3.55 -2.90 17.66
C PHE A 113 2.12 -3.19 17.18
N VAL A 114 1.93 -4.29 16.46
CA VAL A 114 0.60 -4.72 15.98
C VAL A 114 -0.35 -5.00 17.15
N GLY A 115 0.12 -5.67 18.20
CA GLY A 115 -0.67 -5.93 19.41
C GLY A 115 -1.14 -4.65 20.09
N PHE A 116 -0.22 -3.69 20.32
CA PHE A 116 -0.57 -2.41 20.92
C PHE A 116 -1.56 -1.61 20.05
N VAL A 117 -1.32 -1.54 18.74
CA VAL A 117 -2.19 -0.80 17.80
C VAL A 117 -3.59 -1.41 17.72
N ILE A 118 -3.71 -2.74 17.70
CA ILE A 118 -5.01 -3.41 17.67
C ILE A 118 -5.78 -3.15 18.96
N VAL A 119 -5.14 -3.32 20.12
CA VAL A 119 -5.79 -3.12 21.43
C VAL A 119 -6.24 -1.68 21.60
N THR A 120 -5.42 -0.70 21.22
CA THR A 120 -5.78 0.72 21.30
C THR A 120 -6.97 1.05 20.40
N PHE A 121 -6.97 0.61 19.14
CA PHE A 121 -8.12 0.83 18.24
C PHE A 121 -9.39 0.09 18.67
N GLN A 122 -9.25 -1.11 19.25
CA GLN A 122 -10.39 -1.83 19.80
C GLN A 122 -11.01 -1.07 20.97
N ASN A 123 -10.19 -0.63 21.93
CA ASN A 123 -10.64 0.15 23.08
C ASN A 123 -11.32 1.46 22.66
N GLU A 124 -10.74 2.22 21.73
CA GLU A 124 -11.38 3.43 21.19
C GLU A 124 -12.72 3.11 20.51
N SER A 125 -12.79 2.01 19.76
CA SER A 125 -14.02 1.62 19.06
C SER A 125 -15.14 1.15 19.98
N GLU A 126 -14.81 0.57 21.14
CA GLU A 126 -15.78 0.08 22.11
C GLU A 126 -16.25 1.20 23.03
N GLN A 127 -15.36 2.12 23.45
CA GLN A 127 -15.72 3.28 24.28
C GLN A 127 -16.72 4.23 23.60
N GLU A 128 -16.63 4.42 22.28
CA GLU A 128 -17.58 5.27 21.56
C GLU A 128 -19.03 4.74 21.64
N TYR A 129 -19.20 3.43 21.91
CA TYR A 129 -20.50 2.75 21.88
C TYR A 129 -20.83 2.00 23.17
N GLU A 130 -20.09 2.23 24.25
CA GLU A 130 -20.30 1.59 25.56
C GLU A 130 -21.72 1.82 26.09
N ASN A 131 -22.32 2.97 25.76
CA ASN A 131 -23.69 3.35 26.15
C ASN A 131 -24.78 2.91 25.14
N CYS A 132 -24.44 2.14 24.10
CA CYS A 132 -25.39 1.71 23.07
C CYS A 132 -25.74 0.22 23.25
N GLY A 133 -27.00 -0.08 23.59
CA GLY A 133 -27.49 -1.46 23.77
C GLY A 133 -27.63 -2.29 22.48
N LEU A 134 -26.98 -1.88 21.38
CA LEU A 134 -27.08 -2.52 20.08
C LEU A 134 -25.75 -3.16 19.67
N ASN A 135 -25.82 -4.40 19.18
CA ASN A 135 -24.64 -5.12 18.69
C ASN A 135 -24.11 -4.50 17.38
N LYS A 136 -22.81 -4.67 17.12
CA LYS A 136 -22.12 -4.15 15.91
C LYS A 136 -22.84 -4.51 14.60
N ASN A 137 -23.32 -5.74 14.49
CA ASN A 137 -24.03 -6.23 13.29
C ASN A 137 -25.41 -5.58 13.13
N GLN A 138 -26.16 -5.42 14.23
CA GLN A 138 -27.48 -4.79 14.21
C GLN A 138 -27.35 -3.33 13.76
N ARG A 139 -26.36 -2.63 14.32
CA ARG A 139 -26.09 -1.25 13.94
C ARG A 139 -25.71 -1.10 12.48
N HIS A 140 -24.86 -1.98 11.96
CA HIS A 140 -24.50 -1.94 10.55
C HIS A 140 -25.70 -2.16 9.62
N CYS A 141 -26.60 -3.07 10.00
CA CYS A 141 -27.84 -3.33 9.27
C CYS A 141 -28.79 -2.13 9.28
N ILE A 142 -29.03 -1.53 10.46
CA ILE A 142 -29.88 -0.35 10.60
C ILE A 142 -29.29 0.85 9.86
N GLU A 143 -27.99 1.08 9.99
CA GLU A 143 -27.29 2.15 9.28
C GLU A 143 -27.42 1.98 7.76
N PHE A 144 -27.28 0.75 7.26
CA PHE A 144 -27.48 0.45 5.85
C PHE A 144 -28.93 0.72 5.42
N ALA A 145 -29.91 0.25 6.18
CA ALA A 145 -31.33 0.45 5.88
C ALA A 145 -31.71 1.93 5.84
N LEU A 146 -31.22 2.73 6.79
CA LEU A 146 -31.47 4.18 6.86
C LEU A 146 -30.75 4.97 5.76
N LYS A 147 -29.57 4.52 5.30
CA LYS A 147 -28.77 5.22 4.29
C LYS A 147 -29.01 4.73 2.86
N ALA A 148 -29.68 3.60 2.68
CA ALA A 148 -29.94 3.02 1.37
C ALA A 148 -30.79 3.98 0.53
N ARG A 149 -30.32 4.25 -0.68
CA ARG A 149 -31.07 5.01 -1.69
C ARG A 149 -31.31 4.10 -2.89
N PRO A 150 -32.48 4.18 -3.54
CA PRO A 150 -32.77 3.36 -4.72
C PRO A 150 -31.75 3.67 -5.82
N VAL A 151 -31.22 2.62 -6.43
CA VAL A 151 -30.30 2.75 -7.57
C VAL A 151 -31.10 3.25 -8.77
N LYS A 152 -30.72 4.40 -9.33
CA LYS A 152 -31.34 4.95 -10.54
C LYS A 152 -30.97 4.07 -11.73
N LEU A 153 -31.91 3.27 -12.22
CA LEU A 153 -31.76 2.48 -13.44
C LEU A 153 -32.03 3.35 -14.67
N TYR A 154 -31.10 3.40 -15.61
CA TYR A 154 -31.27 4.09 -16.89
C TYR A 154 -31.96 3.18 -17.91
N LYS A 155 -33.11 3.60 -18.45
CA LYS A 155 -33.81 2.93 -19.56
C LYS A 155 -33.88 3.89 -20.77
N PRO A 156 -33.21 3.60 -21.90
CA PRO A 156 -33.24 4.45 -23.09
C PRO A 156 -34.61 4.40 -23.78
N THR A 157 -35.03 5.51 -24.39
CA THR A 157 -36.33 5.65 -25.08
C THR A 157 -36.28 5.33 -26.58
N ASN A 158 -35.14 5.55 -27.25
CA ASN A 158 -35.02 5.34 -28.70
C ASN A 158 -34.73 3.87 -29.04
N LEU A 159 -35.35 3.33 -30.09
CA LEU A 159 -35.20 1.93 -30.52
C LEU A 159 -33.74 1.56 -30.89
N ILE A 160 -33.06 2.41 -31.65
CA ILE A 160 -31.66 2.19 -32.05
C ILE A 160 -30.74 2.19 -30.82
N GLN A 161 -30.96 3.15 -29.92
CA GLN A 161 -30.20 3.27 -28.68
C GLN A 161 -30.45 2.08 -27.76
N LEU A 162 -31.68 1.57 -27.69
CA LEU A 162 -32.04 0.40 -26.90
C LEU A 162 -31.38 -0.87 -27.46
N LYS A 163 -31.28 -1.01 -28.78
CA LYS A 163 -30.57 -2.11 -29.43
C LYS A 163 -29.06 -2.08 -29.15
N ILE A 164 -28.44 -0.90 -29.26
CA ILE A 164 -27.02 -0.71 -28.93
C ILE A 164 -26.77 -0.93 -27.44
N TRP A 165 -27.63 -0.39 -26.57
CA TRP A 165 -27.55 -0.57 -25.13
C TRP A 165 -27.68 -2.04 -24.73
N SER A 166 -28.63 -2.77 -25.33
CA SER A 166 -28.76 -4.21 -25.15
C SER A 166 -27.46 -4.90 -25.53
N PHE A 167 -26.93 -4.67 -26.73
CA PHE A 167 -25.66 -5.26 -27.19
C PHE A 167 -24.48 -4.99 -26.24
N VAL A 168 -24.28 -3.73 -25.82
CA VAL A 168 -23.17 -3.34 -24.93
C VAL A 168 -23.32 -3.92 -23.51
N THR A 169 -24.53 -4.21 -23.08
CA THR A 169 -24.84 -4.75 -21.75
C THR A 169 -24.80 -6.29 -21.72
N LEU A 170 -24.61 -6.95 -22.86
CA LEU A 170 -24.45 -8.41 -22.90
C LEU A 170 -23.15 -8.85 -22.19
N ARG A 171 -23.26 -9.86 -21.33
CA ARG A 171 -22.10 -10.50 -20.67
C ARG A 171 -21.03 -10.97 -21.67
N ALA A 172 -21.44 -11.47 -22.83
CA ALA A 172 -20.51 -11.90 -23.89
C ALA A 172 -19.64 -10.74 -24.42
N PHE A 173 -20.21 -9.53 -24.55
CA PHE A 173 -19.46 -8.34 -24.98
C PHE A 173 -18.40 -7.98 -23.93
N GLU A 174 -18.74 -8.03 -22.64
CA GLU A 174 -17.78 -7.77 -21.56
C GLU A 174 -16.61 -8.77 -21.55
N TYR A 175 -16.88 -10.06 -21.69
CA TYR A 175 -15.82 -11.07 -21.77
C TYR A 175 -14.93 -10.89 -23.01
N THR A 176 -15.52 -10.53 -24.16
CA THR A 176 -14.77 -10.25 -25.40
C THR A 176 -13.77 -9.12 -25.19
N ILE A 177 -14.20 -8.02 -24.55
CA ILE A 177 -13.32 -6.89 -24.22
C ILE A 177 -12.22 -7.30 -23.22
N CYS A 178 -12.54 -8.13 -22.22
CA CYS A 178 -11.54 -8.61 -21.27
C CYS A 178 -10.45 -9.43 -21.96
N ILE A 179 -10.82 -10.34 -22.86
CA ILE A 179 -9.87 -11.14 -23.65
C ILE A 179 -8.99 -10.23 -24.51
N LEU A 180 -9.56 -9.22 -25.18
CA LEU A 180 -8.81 -8.23 -25.95
C LEU A 180 -7.80 -7.45 -25.10
N VAL A 181 -8.16 -7.09 -23.85
CA VAL A 181 -7.22 -6.44 -22.93
C VAL A 181 -6.09 -7.40 -22.55
N MET A 182 -6.38 -8.66 -22.23
CA MET A 182 -5.35 -9.65 -21.91
C MET A 182 -4.36 -9.86 -23.07
N LEU A 183 -4.87 -10.00 -24.29
CA LEU A 183 -4.04 -10.14 -25.49
C LEU A 183 -3.15 -8.91 -25.72
N ASN A 184 -3.68 -7.71 -25.53
CA ASN A 184 -2.87 -6.50 -25.65
C ASN A 184 -1.77 -6.43 -24.58
N THR A 185 -2.05 -6.83 -23.33
CA THR A 185 -1.03 -6.90 -22.28
C THR A 185 0.09 -7.87 -22.65
N ILE A 186 -0.24 -9.04 -23.22
CA ILE A 186 0.76 -10.00 -23.70
C ILE A 186 1.65 -9.37 -24.79
N VAL A 187 1.02 -8.69 -25.77
CA VAL A 187 1.76 -7.99 -26.85
C VAL A 187 2.71 -6.92 -26.29
N LEU A 188 2.32 -6.21 -25.22
CA LEU A 188 3.18 -5.23 -24.55
C LEU A 188 4.33 -5.89 -23.79
N VAL A 189 4.09 -7.03 -23.13
CA VAL A 189 5.09 -7.76 -22.31
C VAL A 189 6.14 -8.47 -23.16
N VAL A 190 5.77 -8.94 -24.37
CA VAL A 190 6.67 -9.69 -25.26
C VAL A 190 7.78 -8.82 -25.88
N ARG A 191 7.70 -7.49 -25.76
CA ARG A 191 8.77 -6.58 -26.20
C ARG A 191 10.07 -6.84 -25.45
N HIS A 192 11.18 -6.93 -26.19
CA HIS A 192 12.49 -7.22 -25.62
C HIS A 192 13.57 -6.30 -26.20
N TYR A 193 14.68 -6.17 -25.47
CA TYR A 193 15.81 -5.36 -25.90
C TYR A 193 16.50 -6.00 -27.12
N LYS A 194 16.77 -5.21 -28.17
CA LYS A 194 17.28 -5.63 -29.48
C LYS A 194 16.33 -6.56 -30.27
N GLU A 195 15.05 -6.22 -30.31
CA GLU A 195 14.09 -6.92 -31.18
C GLU A 195 14.35 -6.67 -32.68
N PRO A 196 14.12 -7.66 -33.57
CA PRO A 196 14.29 -7.49 -35.00
C PRO A 196 13.24 -6.53 -35.59
N ILE A 197 13.62 -5.80 -36.63
CA ILE A 197 12.82 -4.70 -37.22
C ILE A 197 11.42 -5.18 -37.68
N ALA A 198 11.34 -6.38 -38.28
CA ALA A 198 10.07 -6.96 -38.71
C ALA A 198 9.13 -7.29 -37.54
N PHE A 199 9.70 -7.73 -36.40
CA PHE A 199 8.95 -8.02 -35.20
C PHE A 199 8.42 -6.73 -34.55
N ALA A 200 9.26 -5.70 -34.45
CA ALA A 200 8.86 -4.37 -33.98
C ALA A 200 7.71 -3.78 -34.83
N PHE A 201 7.80 -3.90 -36.15
CA PHE A 201 6.74 -3.46 -37.08
C PHE A 201 5.43 -4.22 -36.86
N THR A 202 5.49 -5.54 -36.70
CA THR A 202 4.31 -6.39 -36.45
C THR A 202 3.64 -6.03 -35.12
N LEU A 203 4.42 -5.85 -34.06
CA LEU A 203 3.90 -5.43 -32.75
C LEU A 203 3.27 -4.03 -32.80
N ASN A 204 3.82 -3.11 -33.60
CA ASN A 204 3.23 -1.78 -33.79
C ASN A 204 1.87 -1.84 -34.51
N ILE A 205 1.74 -2.67 -35.56
CA ILE A 205 0.46 -2.88 -36.24
C ILE A 205 -0.58 -3.48 -35.27
N LEU A 206 -0.20 -4.50 -34.50
CA LEU A 206 -1.08 -5.11 -33.51
C LEU A 206 -1.54 -4.08 -32.46
N ASN A 207 -0.61 -3.27 -31.93
CA ASN A 207 -0.95 -2.19 -31.00
C ASN A 207 -1.92 -1.17 -31.60
N PHE A 208 -1.75 -0.81 -32.87
CA PHE A 208 -2.68 0.07 -33.56
C PHE A 208 -4.09 -0.55 -33.69
N ILE A 209 -4.18 -1.82 -34.09
CA ILE A 209 -5.45 -2.56 -34.16
C ILE A 209 -6.15 -2.57 -32.79
N PHE A 210 -5.40 -2.84 -31.72
CA PHE A 210 -5.94 -2.79 -30.36
C PHE A 210 -6.51 -1.41 -30.03
N ILE A 211 -5.77 -0.32 -30.32
CA ILE A 211 -6.26 1.05 -30.11
C ILE A 211 -7.61 1.26 -30.81
N VAL A 212 -7.72 0.89 -32.10
CA VAL A 212 -8.97 1.03 -32.86
C VAL A 212 -10.12 0.25 -32.22
N LEU A 213 -9.89 -1.00 -31.81
CA LEU A 213 -10.92 -1.83 -31.15
C LEU A 213 -11.39 -1.22 -29.82
N PHE A 214 -10.48 -0.66 -29.01
CA PHE A 214 -10.86 0.02 -27.78
C PHE A 214 -11.54 1.37 -28.02
N THR A 215 -11.16 2.09 -29.08
CA THR A 215 -11.88 3.30 -29.50
C THR A 215 -13.30 2.97 -29.95
N LEU A 216 -13.51 1.89 -30.70
CA LEU A 216 -14.85 1.42 -31.07
C LEU A 216 -15.67 1.01 -29.83
N GLU A 217 -15.07 0.29 -28.89
CA GLU A 217 -15.71 -0.03 -27.61
C GLU A 217 -16.19 1.23 -26.87
N LEU A 218 -15.32 2.24 -26.80
CA LEU A 218 -15.63 3.52 -26.17
C LEU A 218 -16.79 4.24 -26.87
N VAL A 219 -16.76 4.32 -28.21
CA VAL A 219 -17.82 4.97 -28.99
C VAL A 219 -19.16 4.26 -28.79
N LEU A 220 -19.19 2.92 -28.82
CA LEU A 220 -20.41 2.15 -28.57
C LEU A 220 -20.99 2.42 -27.17
N ARG A 221 -20.13 2.48 -26.13
CA ARG A 221 -20.56 2.83 -24.77
C ARG A 221 -21.06 4.27 -24.68
N LEU A 222 -20.40 5.23 -25.32
CA LEU A 222 -20.82 6.64 -25.35
C LEU A 222 -22.18 6.82 -26.03
N VAL A 223 -22.41 6.16 -27.17
CA VAL A 223 -23.70 6.19 -27.88
C VAL A 223 -24.81 5.56 -27.04
N SER A 224 -24.51 4.49 -26.30
CA SER A 224 -25.48 3.87 -25.38
C SER A 224 -25.93 4.81 -24.25
N LEU A 225 -25.03 5.69 -23.79
CA LEU A 225 -25.21 6.56 -22.62
C LEU A 225 -25.82 7.94 -22.93
N ARG A 226 -26.23 8.21 -24.19
CA ARG A 226 -26.71 9.51 -24.73
C ARG A 226 -26.86 10.61 -23.67
N LEU A 227 -25.80 11.42 -23.55
CA LEU A 227 -25.64 12.55 -22.63
C LEU A 227 -26.92 13.40 -22.53
N ARG A 228 -27.69 13.23 -21.45
CA ARG A 228 -28.48 14.33 -20.90
C ARG A 228 -27.67 14.99 -19.79
N SER A 229 -26.57 15.63 -20.17
CA SER A 229 -25.93 16.67 -19.39
C SER A 229 -25.65 17.81 -20.37
N LYS A 230 -26.66 18.68 -20.48
CA LYS A 230 -26.52 20.00 -21.08
C LYS A 230 -25.61 20.77 -20.10
N ASN A 231 -24.45 21.19 -20.60
CA ASN A 231 -23.41 21.98 -19.93
C ASN A 231 -22.74 21.30 -18.74
N ASP A 232 -21.49 20.86 -18.93
CA ASP A 232 -20.32 21.17 -18.10
C ASP A 232 -19.12 20.37 -18.66
N GLY A 233 -17.90 20.92 -18.55
CA GLY A 233 -16.65 20.48 -19.23
C GLY A 233 -16.10 19.09 -18.89
N ILE A 234 -16.96 18.07 -18.88
CA ILE A 234 -16.72 16.69 -18.41
C ILE A 234 -16.18 15.79 -19.53
N THR A 235 -16.30 16.19 -20.81
CA THR A 235 -15.90 15.37 -21.96
C THR A 235 -14.41 15.06 -22.03
N VAL A 236 -13.52 16.00 -21.66
CA VAL A 236 -12.06 15.77 -21.74
C VAL A 236 -11.53 14.93 -20.58
N ASN A 237 -12.10 15.06 -19.38
CA ASN A 237 -11.78 14.19 -18.24
C ASN A 237 -12.28 12.75 -18.40
N LEU A 238 -13.35 12.54 -19.19
CA LEU A 238 -13.85 11.19 -19.50
C LEU A 238 -12.85 10.37 -20.31
N PHE A 239 -12.21 10.93 -21.35
CA PHE A 239 -11.24 10.17 -22.16
C PHE A 239 -10.03 9.71 -21.34
N LEU A 240 -9.52 10.56 -20.44
CA LEU A 240 -8.44 10.22 -19.51
C LEU A 240 -8.89 9.16 -18.48
N LEU A 241 -10.12 9.28 -17.98
CA LEU A 241 -10.75 8.27 -17.11
C LEU A 241 -10.86 6.92 -17.83
N PHE A 242 -11.25 6.88 -19.11
CA PHE A 242 -11.41 5.64 -19.86
C PHE A 242 -10.09 4.91 -20.15
N TYR A 243 -9.01 5.65 -20.40
CA TYR A 243 -7.67 5.07 -20.51
C TYR A 243 -7.25 4.36 -19.21
N ILE A 244 -7.47 5.00 -18.06
CA ILE A 244 -7.19 4.43 -16.72
C ILE A 244 -8.18 3.29 -16.39
N LEU A 245 -9.44 3.37 -16.84
CA LEU A 245 -10.46 2.35 -16.60
C LEU A 245 -10.16 1.03 -17.31
N ARG A 246 -9.33 0.99 -18.35
CA ARG A 246 -9.05 -0.24 -19.09
C ARG A 246 -8.37 -1.31 -18.22
N VAL A 247 -7.45 -0.90 -17.34
CA VAL A 247 -6.81 -1.78 -16.35
C VAL A 247 -7.73 -1.98 -15.13
N VAL A 248 -8.46 -0.95 -14.71
CA VAL A 248 -9.41 -1.05 -13.58
C VAL A 248 -10.61 -1.97 -13.91
N LYS A 249 -10.97 -2.13 -15.19
CA LYS A 249 -11.99 -3.09 -15.65
C LYS A 249 -11.58 -4.53 -15.34
N LEU A 250 -10.30 -4.88 -15.48
CA LEU A 250 -9.80 -6.20 -15.07
C LEU A 250 -9.91 -6.38 -13.55
N LEU A 251 -9.65 -5.33 -12.77
CA LEU A 251 -9.81 -5.37 -11.31
C LEU A 251 -11.28 -5.53 -10.88
N ARG A 252 -12.23 -5.02 -11.69
CA ARG A 252 -13.67 -5.17 -11.47
C ARG A 252 -14.22 -6.56 -11.79
N ILE A 253 -13.46 -7.41 -12.49
CA ILE A 253 -13.90 -8.77 -12.82
C ILE A 253 -13.98 -9.65 -11.58
N ASN A 254 -13.11 -9.39 -10.59
CA ASN A 254 -13.09 -10.10 -9.34
C ASN A 254 -13.72 -9.22 -8.26
N GLU A 255 -14.97 -9.54 -7.91
CA GLU A 255 -15.73 -8.81 -6.88
C GLU A 255 -14.97 -8.72 -5.56
N ARG A 256 -14.17 -9.73 -5.21
CA ARG A 256 -13.34 -9.73 -3.98
C ARG A 256 -12.23 -8.68 -4.03
N ILE A 257 -11.51 -8.58 -5.14
CA ILE A 257 -10.42 -7.60 -5.29
C ILE A 257 -10.98 -6.19 -5.33
N TYR A 258 -12.08 -5.98 -6.07
CA TYR A 258 -12.75 -4.70 -6.13
C TYR A 258 -13.26 -4.23 -4.76
N THR A 259 -13.94 -5.12 -4.03
CA THR A 259 -14.46 -4.79 -2.69
C THR A 259 -13.33 -4.49 -1.71
N MET A 260 -12.25 -5.26 -1.69
CA MET A 260 -11.07 -5.00 -0.86
C MET A 260 -10.38 -3.67 -1.18
N LEU A 261 -10.17 -3.37 -2.47
CA LEU A 261 -9.57 -2.10 -2.88
C LEU A 261 -10.48 -0.92 -2.53
N TRP A 262 -11.79 -1.06 -2.72
CA TRP A 262 -12.75 -0.03 -2.37
C TRP A 262 -12.81 0.23 -0.87
N THR A 263 -12.83 -0.80 -0.03
CA THR A 263 -12.80 -0.65 1.44
C THR A 263 -11.50 -0.01 1.90
N PHE A 264 -10.37 -0.37 1.29
CA PHE A 264 -9.08 0.27 1.55
C PHE A 264 -9.06 1.76 1.16
N ILE A 265 -9.49 2.11 -0.06
CA ILE A 265 -9.55 3.51 -0.52
C ILE A 265 -10.50 4.33 0.37
N LYS A 266 -11.64 3.75 0.77
CA LYS A 266 -12.58 4.39 1.69
C LYS A 266 -11.91 4.67 3.05
N SER A 267 -11.15 3.71 3.59
CA SER A 267 -10.37 3.85 4.83
C SER A 267 -9.30 4.95 4.72
N LEU A 268 -8.60 5.05 3.59
CA LEU A 268 -7.64 6.13 3.35
C LEU A 268 -8.32 7.51 3.27
N ARG A 269 -9.49 7.60 2.65
CA ARG A 269 -10.25 8.87 2.54
C ARG A 269 -10.90 9.31 3.85
N SER A 270 -11.23 8.37 4.76
CA SER A 270 -11.70 8.70 6.10
C SER A 270 -10.59 9.21 7.02
N LYS A 271 -9.31 8.96 6.70
CA LYS A 271 -8.14 9.52 7.41
C LYS A 271 -7.81 10.99 7.02
N LYS A 272 -8.78 11.78 6.55
CA LYS A 272 -8.60 13.24 6.52
C LYS A 272 -8.46 13.73 7.96
N PRO A 273 -7.59 14.72 8.24
CA PRO A 273 -7.22 15.10 9.60
C PRO A 273 -8.49 15.33 10.40
N PHE A 274 -8.50 14.76 11.61
CA PHE A 274 -9.52 14.90 12.62
C PHE A 274 -9.67 16.39 12.95
N ARG A 275 -10.35 17.14 12.09
CA ARG A 275 -10.80 18.49 12.37
C ARG A 275 -11.90 18.25 13.36
N GLN A 276 -11.55 18.42 14.64
CA GLN A 276 -12.43 18.36 15.79
C GLN A 276 -13.66 19.22 15.45
N LYS A 277 -14.67 18.59 14.87
CA LYS A 277 -16.00 19.17 14.83
C LYS A 277 -16.41 19.03 16.27
N THR A 278 -16.39 20.15 17.00
CA THR A 278 -17.16 20.30 18.22
C THR A 278 -18.58 19.91 17.86
N ILE A 279 -18.92 18.63 18.10
CA ILE A 279 -20.28 18.14 18.02
C ILE A 279 -20.94 18.86 19.18
N ARG A 280 -21.69 19.92 18.87
CA ARG A 280 -22.68 20.45 19.80
C ARG A 280 -23.52 19.24 20.19
N HIS A 281 -23.50 18.89 21.47
CA HIS A 281 -24.34 17.85 22.07
C HIS A 281 -25.80 18.11 21.64
N SER A 282 -26.25 17.46 20.58
CA SER A 282 -27.62 17.02 20.48
C SER A 282 -27.59 15.61 21.06
N GLU A 283 -28.08 15.49 22.29
CA GLU A 283 -28.27 14.23 22.99
C GLU A 283 -28.90 13.20 22.03
N MET A 284 -28.10 12.24 21.59
CA MET A 284 -28.63 11.02 20.99
C MET A 284 -28.94 10.11 22.17
N SER A 285 -30.03 10.40 22.87
CA SER A 285 -30.61 9.52 23.87
C SER A 285 -31.09 8.26 23.15
N CYS A 286 -30.37 7.16 23.33
CA CYS A 286 -30.84 5.83 22.97
C CYS A 286 -31.93 5.41 23.98
N ASP A 287 -33.13 5.97 23.84
CA ASP A 287 -34.30 5.45 24.55
C ASP A 287 -34.91 4.32 23.73
N VAL A 288 -34.39 3.11 23.91
CA VAL A 288 -35.00 1.88 23.37
C VAL A 288 -35.93 1.34 24.45
N SER A 289 -37.15 1.87 24.52
CA SER A 289 -38.23 1.24 25.28
C SER A 289 -38.70 -0.01 24.54
N PRO A 290 -38.78 -1.19 25.19
CA PRO A 290 -39.12 -2.44 24.53
C PRO A 290 -40.65 -2.61 24.43
N ARG A 291 -41.37 -1.66 23.83
CA ARG A 291 -42.78 -1.84 23.45
C ARG A 291 -43.10 -1.05 22.17
N LEU A 292 -43.65 -1.78 21.19
CA LEU A 292 -44.19 -1.32 19.90
C LEU A 292 -43.17 -0.89 18.82
N CYS A 293 -42.73 -1.88 18.03
CA CYS A 293 -42.58 -1.68 16.59
C CYS A 293 -43.94 -1.99 15.93
N THR A 294 -44.86 -1.02 15.93
CA THR A 294 -45.96 -0.98 14.94
C THR A 294 -45.71 0.22 14.04
N VAL A 295 -45.72 -0.04 12.74
CA VAL A 295 -45.59 0.98 11.69
C VAL A 295 -46.88 1.79 11.68
N GLU A 296 -46.98 2.83 12.51
CA GLU A 296 -48.18 3.67 12.47
C GLU A 296 -48.00 5.16 12.77
N ASN A 297 -46.83 5.67 13.16
CA ASN A 297 -46.67 7.13 13.39
C ASN A 297 -45.29 7.68 12.99
N LEU A 298 -44.97 7.63 11.69
CA LEU A 298 -43.97 8.51 11.09
C LEU A 298 -44.71 9.57 10.28
N THR A 299 -45.18 10.62 10.94
CA THR A 299 -45.50 11.89 10.28
C THR A 299 -44.19 12.53 9.85
N ILE A 300 -43.80 12.24 8.60
CA ILE A 300 -42.79 13.04 7.90
C ILE A 300 -43.42 14.43 7.76
N ALA A 301 -42.77 15.44 8.32
CA ALA A 301 -43.09 16.83 7.97
C ALA A 301 -42.83 17.00 6.48
N GLU A 302 -43.89 16.95 5.67
CA GLU A 302 -43.89 17.32 4.27
C GLU A 302 -43.57 18.81 4.16
N THR A 303 -42.35 19.14 3.77
CA THR A 303 -42.15 20.37 2.99
C THR A 303 -42.61 20.06 1.57
N SER A 304 -43.78 20.61 1.25
CA SER A 304 -44.38 20.76 -0.08
C SER A 304 -43.40 20.61 -1.24
N ASP A 305 -43.59 19.57 -2.05
CA ASP A 305 -43.65 19.67 -3.51
C ASP A 305 -44.11 18.30 -4.07
N ASP A 306 -45.42 18.28 -4.37
CA ASP A 306 -46.13 17.53 -5.42
C ASP A 306 -45.41 16.31 -6.03
N PHE A 307 -45.81 15.07 -5.69
CA PHE A 307 -45.91 13.94 -6.64
C PHE A 307 -46.58 12.71 -5.97
N SER A 308 -47.64 12.21 -6.61
CA SER A 308 -48.53 11.12 -6.22
C SER A 308 -47.86 9.78 -5.82
N PRO A 309 -48.44 9.00 -4.88
CA PRO A 309 -47.88 7.72 -4.43
C PRO A 309 -48.20 6.59 -5.42
N GLN A 310 -47.16 5.99 -6.02
CA GLN A 310 -47.30 4.68 -6.68
C GLN A 310 -46.98 3.54 -5.70
N ARG A 311 -47.96 2.66 -5.59
CA ARG A 311 -48.03 1.46 -4.73
C ARG A 311 -46.88 0.51 -5.05
N ILE A 312 -46.05 0.20 -4.06
CA ILE A 312 -45.05 -0.88 -4.14
C ILE A 312 -45.79 -2.18 -3.86
N VAL A 313 -45.86 -3.07 -4.86
CA VAL A 313 -46.30 -4.46 -4.70
C VAL A 313 -45.04 -5.31 -4.53
N PHE A 314 -45.05 -6.13 -3.47
CA PHE A 314 -43.94 -7.00 -3.05
C PHE A 314 -43.55 -8.04 -4.10
#